data_AF-K0V2B1-F1
#
_entry.id   AF-K0V2B1-F1
#
_cell.length_a   1.000
_cell.length_b   1.000
_cell.length_c   1.000
_cell.angle_alpha   90.00
_cell.angle_beta   90.00
_cell.angle_gamma   90.00
#
_symmetry.space_group_name_H-M   'P 1'
#
loop_
_entity.id
_entity.type
_entity.pdbx_description
1 polymer ?
#
loop_
_entity_poly.entity_id
_entity_poly.type
_entity_poly.pdbx_seq_one_letter_code
_entity_poly.pdbx_strand_id
1 'polypeptide(L)'
;MTAPLEVDTSVLRRVGGDFSAAGDQMADMRADAPLGAAAAGVPQLQTAAACRAAQTTIAEAMTMAAGEARTYGSDLRSAADKYDATDEASGATLDGVDIPVPR
;
A
#
# COMPACT_ATOMS: atom_id res chain seq x y z
N MET A 1 15.40 12.01 -28.48
CA MET A 1 16.00 11.13 -27.47
C MET A 1 15.18 11.28 -26.20
N THR A 2 14.42 10.27 -25.82
CA THR A 2 13.80 10.22 -24.49
C THR A 2 14.92 10.09 -23.46
N ALA A 3 14.89 10.93 -22.42
CA ALA A 3 15.83 10.82 -21.32
C ALA A 3 15.80 9.38 -20.77
N PRO A 4 16.93 8.82 -20.30
CA PRO A 4 16.92 7.52 -19.62
C PRO A 4 15.91 7.58 -18.46
N LEU A 5 15.08 6.55 -18.36
CA LEU A 5 14.11 6.43 -17.28
C LEU A 5 14.90 6.10 -16.01
N GLU A 6 15.23 7.12 -15.22
CA GLU A 6 15.75 6.96 -13.87
C GLU A 6 14.57 6.84 -12.91
N VAL A 7 14.57 5.79 -12.09
CA VAL A 7 13.52 5.58 -11.11
C VAL A 7 13.90 6.30 -9.83
N ASP A 8 13.09 7.29 -9.44
CA ASP A 8 13.24 7.97 -8.16
C ASP A 8 12.75 7.06 -7.01
N THR A 9 13.69 6.37 -6.36
CA THR A 9 13.40 5.45 -5.25
C THR A 9 12.91 6.17 -4.00
N SER A 10 13.19 7.48 -3.85
CA SER A 10 12.66 8.30 -2.76
C SER A 10 11.15 8.53 -2.91
N VAL A 11 10.67 8.73 -4.15
CA VAL A 11 9.24 8.86 -4.47
C VAL A 11 8.53 7.54 -4.22
N LEU A 12 9.09 6.40 -4.66
CA LEU A 12 8.53 5.08 -4.38
C LEU A 12 8.37 4.82 -2.88
N ARG A 13 9.38 5.14 -2.07
CA ARG A 13 9.32 4.98 -0.61
C ARG A 13 8.27 5.88 0.03
N ARG A 14 8.22 7.16 -0.38
CA ARG A 14 7.23 8.12 0.12
C ARG A 14 5.82 7.63 -0.19
N VAL A 15 5.53 7.32 -1.46
CA VAL A 15 4.20 6.86 -1.88
C VAL A 15 3.86 5.53 -1.22
N GLY A 16 4.83 4.63 -1.05
CA GLY A 16 4.64 3.38 -0.31
C GLY A 16 4.27 3.61 1.17
N GLY A 17 4.86 4.63 1.79
CA GLY A 17 4.48 5.12 3.11
C GLY A 17 3.05 5.69 3.14
N ASP A 18 2.70 6.53 2.18
CA ASP A 18 1.36 7.14 2.05
C ASP A 18 0.27 6.06 1.92
N PHE A 19 0.49 5.02 1.12
CA PHE A 19 -0.43 3.88 0.99
C PHE A 19 -0.54 3.03 2.26
N SER A 20 0.57 2.81 2.97
CA SER A 20 0.55 2.11 4.26
C SER A 20 -0.29 2.89 5.27
N ALA A 21 -0.07 4.21 5.37
CA ALA A 21 -0.82 5.09 6.26
C ALA A 21 -2.31 5.17 5.90
N ALA A 22 -2.64 5.19 4.60
CA ALA A 22 -4.02 5.11 4.14
C ALA A 22 -4.69 3.78 4.54
N GLY A 23 -3.96 2.67 4.46
CA GLY A 23 -4.41 1.37 4.95
C GLY A 23 -4.75 1.37 6.44
N ASP A 24 -3.91 2.00 7.25
CA ASP A 24 -4.15 2.14 8.70
C ASP A 24 -5.33 3.05 9.01
N GLN A 25 -5.44 4.20 8.35
CA GLN A 25 -6.58 5.11 8.49
C GLN A 25 -7.91 4.43 8.10
N MET A 26 -7.91 3.62 7.03
CA MET A 26 -9.09 2.83 6.64
C MET A 26 -9.50 1.83 7.71
N ALA A 27 -8.55 1.11 8.31
CA ALA A 27 -8.84 0.19 9.40
C ALA A 27 -9.39 0.92 10.65
N ASP A 28 -8.88 2.13 10.93
CA ASP A 28 -9.29 2.93 12.09
C ASP A 28 -10.65 3.60 11.94
N MET A 29 -11.13 3.83 10.71
CA MET A 29 -12.45 4.44 10.48
C MET A 29 -13.61 3.63 11.09
N ARG A 30 -13.46 2.30 11.23
CA ARG A 30 -14.48 1.39 11.80
C ARG A 30 -15.89 1.70 11.27
N ALA A 31 -16.00 1.83 9.95
CA ALA A 31 -17.20 2.29 9.25
C ALA A 31 -18.43 1.40 9.49
N ASP A 32 -18.23 0.18 9.97
CA ASP A 32 -19.27 -0.77 10.35
C ASP A 32 -19.90 -0.48 11.72
N ALA A 33 -19.17 0.17 12.64
CA ALA A 33 -19.59 0.35 14.03
C ALA A 33 -20.95 1.07 14.21
N PRO A 34 -21.29 2.13 13.44
CA PRO A 34 -22.61 2.76 13.53
C PRO A 34 -23.76 1.82 13.17
N LEU A 35 -23.54 0.85 12.26
CA LEU A 35 -24.56 -0.13 11.88
C LEU A 35 -24.83 -1.14 13.00
N GLY A 36 -23.78 -1.56 13.71
CA GLY A 36 -23.91 -2.40 14.90
C GLY A 36 -24.70 -1.69 16.00
N ALA A 37 -24.40 -0.40 16.23
CA ALA A 37 -25.13 0.42 17.21
C ALA A 37 -26.61 0.59 16.82
N ALA A 38 -26.91 0.85 15.54
CA ALA A 38 -28.29 0.94 15.05
C ALA A 38 -29.04 -0.38 15.23
N ALA A 39 -28.42 -1.52 14.91
CA ALA A 39 -29.03 -2.83 15.11
C ALA A 39 -29.33 -3.15 16.58
N ALA A 40 -28.46 -2.68 17.50
CA ALA A 40 -28.64 -2.86 18.94
C ALA A 40 -29.80 -2.03 19.51
N GLY A 41 -30.14 -0.89 18.90
CA GLY A 41 -31.25 -0.04 19.32
C GLY A 41 -32.64 -0.59 18.99
N VAL A 42 -32.77 -1.48 18.00
CA VAL A 42 -34.05 -2.05 17.55
C VAL A 42 -33.99 -3.57 17.33
N PRO A 43 -33.54 -4.36 18.32
CA PRO A 43 -33.06 -5.73 18.10
C PRO A 43 -34.13 -6.72 17.60
N GLN A 44 -35.42 -6.42 17.85
CA GLN A 44 -36.56 -7.26 17.49
C GLN A 44 -37.09 -6.98 16.07
N LEU A 45 -36.63 -5.91 15.42
CA LEU A 45 -37.08 -5.54 14.08
C LEU A 45 -36.21 -6.19 13.01
N GLN A 46 -36.80 -6.48 11.85
CA GLN A 46 -36.06 -6.99 10.68
C GLN A 46 -34.93 -6.03 10.26
N THR A 47 -35.10 -4.73 10.48
CA THR A 47 -34.07 -3.72 10.25
C THR A 47 -32.78 -4.01 11.02
N ALA A 48 -32.84 -4.57 12.24
CA ALA A 48 -31.63 -4.93 12.97
C ALA A 48 -30.86 -6.07 12.30
N ALA A 49 -31.55 -7.03 11.69
CA ALA A 49 -30.89 -8.08 10.91
C ALA A 49 -30.22 -7.50 9.65
N ALA A 50 -30.91 -6.59 8.94
CA ALA A 50 -30.35 -5.89 7.79
C ALA A 50 -29.12 -5.05 8.17
N CYS A 51 -29.17 -4.30 9.28
CA CYS A 51 -28.04 -3.53 9.78
C CYS A 51 -26.84 -4.43 10.16
N ARG A 52 -27.08 -5.60 10.77
CA ARG A 52 -26.01 -6.57 11.07
C ARG A 52 -25.37 -7.15 9.80
N ALA A 53 -26.18 -7.50 8.80
CA ALA A 53 -25.64 -7.97 7.52
C ALA A 53 -24.79 -6.90 6.84
N ALA A 54 -25.29 -5.66 6.79
CA ALA A 54 -24.53 -4.53 6.26
C ALA A 54 -23.26 -4.25 7.05
N GLN A 55 -23.29 -4.38 8.39
CA GLN A 55 -22.11 -4.26 9.24
C GLN A 55 -21.01 -5.24 8.81
N THR A 56 -21.35 -6.52 8.67
CA THR A 56 -20.40 -7.55 8.23
C THR A 56 -19.81 -7.21 6.86
N THR A 57 -20.66 -6.87 5.88
CA THR A 57 -20.19 -6.54 4.52
C THR A 57 -19.25 -5.33 4.52
N ILE A 58 -19.54 -4.29 5.30
CA ILE A 58 -18.65 -3.12 5.39
C ILE A 58 -17.33 -3.49 6.08
N ALA A 59 -17.38 -4.25 7.17
CA ALA A 59 -16.16 -4.68 7.88
C ALA A 59 -15.22 -5.49 6.97
N GLU A 60 -15.78 -6.41 6.17
CA GLU A 60 -15.03 -7.20 5.18
C GLU A 60 -14.42 -6.31 4.09
N ALA A 61 -15.23 -5.42 3.49
CA ALA A 61 -14.78 -4.51 2.44
C ALA A 61 -13.66 -3.57 2.94
N MET A 62 -13.79 -3.02 4.15
CA MET A 62 -12.78 -2.18 4.77
C MET A 62 -11.49 -2.94 5.07
N THR A 63 -11.61 -4.20 5.54
CA THR A 63 -10.45 -5.06 5.79
C THR A 63 -9.68 -5.35 4.50
N MET A 64 -10.40 -5.68 3.42
CA MET A 64 -9.79 -5.91 2.11
C MET A 64 -9.10 -4.65 1.58
N ALA A 65 -9.80 -3.51 1.54
CA ALA A 65 -9.24 -2.25 1.04
C ALA A 65 -8.01 -1.80 1.85
N ALA A 66 -8.05 -1.91 3.18
CA ALA A 66 -6.92 -1.63 4.03
C ALA A 66 -5.73 -2.58 3.77
N GLY A 67 -6.02 -3.87 3.54
CA GLY A 67 -5.02 -4.87 3.18
C GLY A 67 -4.35 -4.59 1.83
N GLU A 68 -5.13 -4.28 0.80
CA GLU A 68 -4.64 -3.95 -0.53
C GLU A 68 -3.76 -2.70 -0.53
N ALA A 69 -4.16 -1.65 0.20
CA ALA A 69 -3.36 -0.44 0.33
C ALA A 69 -2.00 -0.71 1.00
N ARG A 70 -1.98 -1.51 2.08
CA ARG A 70 -0.73 -1.91 2.74
C ARG A 70 0.17 -2.75 1.83
N THR A 71 -0.41 -3.71 1.11
CA THR A 71 0.32 -4.56 0.16
C THR A 71 0.96 -3.71 -0.93
N TYR A 72 0.19 -2.82 -1.57
CA TYR A 72 0.72 -1.93 -2.59
C TYR A 72 1.83 -1.03 -2.05
N GLY A 73 1.64 -0.49 -0.83
CA GLY A 73 2.68 0.30 -0.17
C GLY A 73 3.97 -0.48 0.12
N SER A 74 3.85 -1.76 0.46
CA SER A 74 4.98 -2.68 0.64
C SER A 74 5.69 -2.98 -0.69
N ASP A 75 4.93 -3.17 -1.76
CA ASP A 75 5.47 -3.47 -3.09
C ASP A 75 6.28 -2.29 -3.63
N LEU A 76 5.80 -1.05 -3.43
CA LEU A 76 6.54 0.15 -3.83
C LEU A 76 7.87 0.29 -3.08
N ARG A 77 7.90 0.02 -1.78
CA ARG A 77 9.16 0.02 -1.00
C ARG A 77 10.10 -1.08 -1.47
N SER A 78 9.56 -2.28 -1.68
CA SER A 78 10.34 -3.42 -2.20
C SER A 78 10.90 -3.14 -3.59
N ALA A 79 10.18 -2.40 -4.44
CA ALA A 79 10.68 -1.96 -5.72
C ALA A 79 11.82 -0.96 -5.56
N ALA A 80 11.67 0.04 -4.69
CA ALA A 80 12.74 1.01 -4.38
C ALA A 80 14.04 0.30 -3.94
N ASP A 81 13.93 -0.66 -3.03
CA ASP A 81 15.10 -1.40 -2.52
C ASP A 81 15.77 -2.25 -3.62
N LYS A 82 14.99 -2.82 -4.55
CA LYS A 82 15.53 -3.55 -5.71
C LYS A 82 16.25 -2.64 -6.69
N TYR A 83 15.73 -1.44 -6.94
CA TYR A 83 16.38 -0.47 -7.81
C TYR A 83 17.73 -0.03 -7.22
N ASP A 84 17.75 0.41 -5.96
CA ASP A 84 18.99 0.82 -5.29
C ASP A 84 20.03 -0.31 -5.28
N ALA A 85 19.62 -1.55 -4.94
CA ALA A 85 20.55 -2.70 -4.94
C ALA A 85 21.10 -3.03 -6.33
N THR A 86 20.29 -2.85 -7.39
CA THR A 86 20.72 -3.08 -8.78
C THR A 86 21.70 -2.00 -9.23
N ASP A 87 21.44 -0.75 -8.87
CA ASP A 87 22.30 0.39 -9.21
C ASP A 87 23.64 0.30 -8.48
N GLU A 88 23.65 -0.05 -7.19
CA GLU A 88 24.88 -0.29 -6.43
C GLU A 88 25.72 -1.44 -7.04
N ALA A 89 25.09 -2.57 -7.37
CA ALA A 89 25.78 -3.72 -7.96
C ALA A 89 26.33 -3.41 -9.36
N SER A 90 25.60 -2.63 -10.15
CA SER A 90 26.04 -2.18 -11.47
C SER A 90 27.21 -1.20 -11.37
N GLY A 91 27.15 -0.24 -10.44
CA GLY A 91 28.24 0.69 -10.17
C GLY A 91 29.52 -0.03 -9.74
N ALA A 92 29.42 -0.97 -8.80
CA ALA A 92 30.56 -1.78 -8.37
C ALA A 92 31.16 -2.62 -9.52
N THR A 93 30.33 -3.12 -10.44
CA THR A 93 30.79 -3.85 -11.62
C THR A 93 31.57 -2.92 -12.56
N LEU A 94 31.08 -1.70 -12.79
CA LEU A 94 31.73 -0.72 -13.68
C LEU A 94 33.05 -0.20 -13.11
N ASP A 95 33.11 0.10 -11.81
CA ASP A 95 34.36 0.53 -11.13
C ASP A 95 35.46 -0.54 -11.25
N GLY A 96 35.09 -1.81 -11.37
CA GLY A 96 36.02 -2.93 -11.59
C GLY A 96 36.50 -3.11 -13.02
N VAL A 97 36.00 -2.34 -14.00
CA VAL A 97 36.40 -2.45 -15.41
C VAL A 97 37.51 -1.44 -15.72
N ASP A 98 38.68 -1.94 -16.12
CA ASP A 98 39.76 -1.10 -16.63
C ASP A 98 39.40 -0.59 -18.04
N ILE A 99 39.06 0.71 -18.15
CA ILE A 99 38.66 1.33 -19.42
C ILE A 99 39.92 1.67 -20.21
N PRO A 100 40.16 1.05 -21.39
CA PRO A 100 41.34 1.36 -22.19
C PRO A 100 41.29 2.82 -22.66
N VAL A 101 42.34 3.59 -22.38
CA VAL A 101 42.48 4.94 -22.95
C VAL A 101 42.61 4.85 -24.47
N PRO A 102 41.88 5.69 -25.24
CA PRO A 102 41.98 5.70 -26.69
C PRO A 102 43.41 6.07 -27.11
N ARG A 103 43.93 5.35 -28.10
CA ARG A 103 45.23 5.61 -28.72
C ARG A 103 45.16 6.80 -29.67
#